data_AF-A0A1B9YXB3-F1
#
_entry.id   AF-A0A1B9YXB3-F1
#
_cell.length_a   1.000
_cell.length_b   1.000
_cell.length_c   1.000
_cell.angle_alpha   90.00
_cell.angle_beta   90.00
_cell.angle_gamma   90.00
#
_symmetry.space_group_name_H-M   'P 1'
#
loop_
_entity.id
_entity.type
_entity.pdbx_description
1 polymer ?
#
loop_
_entity_poly.entity_id
_entity_poly.type
_entity_poly.pdbx_seq_one_letter_code
_entity_poly.pdbx_strand_id
1 'polypeptide(L)' 'MNTPDQDIILRAMEDVRRILGEYIAPGPRDATATVHRLIAVLDRDDVVQALDRMKRRRTMRLVE' A
#
# COMPACT_ATOMS: atom_id res chain seq x y z
N MET A 1 -4.80 -10.85 16.85
CA MET A 1 -4.82 -11.31 15.45
C MET A 1 -5.04 -10.10 14.58
N ASN A 2 -4.11 -9.78 13.68
CA ASN A 2 -4.39 -8.80 12.63
C ASN A 2 -5.54 -9.33 11.77
N THR A 3 -6.41 -8.44 11.32
CA THR A 3 -7.38 -8.82 10.30
C THR A 3 -6.65 -9.05 8.97
N PRO A 4 -7.10 -9.97 8.10
CA PRO A 4 -6.45 -10.22 6.81
C PRO A 4 -6.22 -8.95 5.99
N ASP A 5 -7.13 -7.98 6.09
CA ASP A 5 -7.00 -6.69 5.43
C ASP A 5 -5.81 -5.87 5.96
N GLN A 6 -5.56 -5.87 7.27
CA GLN A 6 -4.40 -5.17 7.86
C GLN A 6 -3.08 -5.78 7.39
N ASP A 7 -3.00 -7.10 7.28
CA ASP A 7 -1.80 -7.78 6.79
C ASP A 7 -1.55 -7.47 5.30
N ILE A 8 -2.61 -7.38 4.48
CA ILE A 8 -2.51 -6.96 3.07
C ILE A 8 -1.95 -5.54 2.98
N ILE A 9 -2.52 -4.59 3.75
CA ILE A 9 -2.04 -3.20 3.75
C ILE A 9 -0.61 -3.11 4.28
N LEU A 10 -0.26 -3.84 5.33
CA LEU A 10 1.09 -3.81 5.89
C LEU A 10 2.13 -4.28 4.87
N ARG A 11 1.86 -5.40 4.18
CA ARG A 11 2.73 -5.90 3.10
C ARG A 11 2.88 -4.90 1.95
N ALA A 12 1.78 -4.28 1.52
CA ALA A 12 1.83 -3.25 0.50
C ALA A 12 2.68 -2.05 0.91
N MET A 13 2.59 -1.63 2.18
CA MET A 13 3.41 -0.54 2.72
C MET A 13 4.90 -0.92 2.84
N GLU A 14 5.20 -2.18 3.15
CA GLU A 14 6.58 -2.69 3.14
C GLU A 14 7.17 -2.66 1.72
N ASP A 15 6.39 -3.08 0.71
CA ASP A 15 6.79 -3.02 -0.70
C ASP A 15 7.00 -1.58 -1.19
N VAL A 16 6.09 -0.66 -0.86
CA VAL A 16 6.23 0.77 -1.17
C VAL A 16 7.50 1.34 -0.54
N ARG A 17 7.77 1.03 0.74
CA ARG A 17 8.96 1.50 1.44
C ARG A 17 10.24 0.95 0.80
N ARG A 18 10.23 -0.30 0.35
CA ARG A 18 11.35 -0.92 -0.36
C ARG A 18 11.61 -0.22 -1.70
N ILE A 19 10.57 0.02 -2.50
CA ILE A 19 10.68 0.73 -3.80
C ILE A 19 11.26 2.14 -3.60
N LEU A 20 10.79 2.86 -2.59
CA LEU A 20 11.35 4.18 -2.25
C LEU A 20 12.80 4.09 -1.78
N GLY A 21 13.13 3.07 -0.99
CA GLY A 21 14.50 2.76 -0.55
C GLY A 21 15.47 2.57 -1.72
N GLU A 22 15.04 1.86 -2.76
CA GLU A 22 15.81 1.66 -3.98
C GLU A 22 16.03 2.98 -4.74
N TYR A 23 15.03 3.88 -4.77
CA TYR A 23 15.15 5.18 -5.45
C TYR A 23 16.09 6.16 -4.72
N ILE A 24 16.09 6.18 -3.38
CA ILE A 24 16.95 7.07 -2.59
C ILE A 24 18.40 6.61 -2.53
N ALA A 25 18.70 5.36 -2.89
CA ALA A 25 20.05 4.84 -2.92
C ALA A 25 20.95 5.66 -3.86
N PRO A 26 22.26 5.74 -3.59
CA PRO A 26 23.21 6.35 -4.52
C PRO A 26 23.25 5.59 -5.85
N GLY A 27 23.10 6.28 -6.97
CA GLY A 27 23.16 5.69 -8.31
C GLY A 27 22.27 6.42 -9.33
N PRO A 28 22.19 5.90 -10.57
CA PRO A 28 21.23 6.37 -11.57
C PRO A 28 19.81 6.21 -11.05
N ARG A 29 19.00 7.27 -11.13
CA ARG A 29 17.61 7.28 -10.64
C ARG A 29 16.65 7.50 -11.79
N ASP A 30 15.59 6.71 -11.80
CA ASP A 30 14.46 6.89 -12.70
C ASP A 30 13.19 7.12 -11.88
N ALA A 31 12.80 8.39 -11.78
CA ALA A 31 11.61 8.78 -11.04
C ALA A 31 10.33 8.23 -11.68
N THR A 32 10.27 8.18 -13.02
CA THR A 32 9.11 7.70 -13.76
C THR A 32 8.89 6.22 -13.53
N ALA A 33 9.95 5.40 -13.67
CA ALA A 33 9.89 3.98 -13.37
C ALA A 33 9.53 3.71 -11.91
N THR A 34 10.07 4.53 -10.98
CA THR A 34 9.75 4.43 -9.55
C THR A 34 8.26 4.69 -9.28
N VAL A 35 7.70 5.76 -9.85
CA VAL A 35 6.27 6.08 -9.71
C VAL A 35 5.40 4.97 -10.28
N HIS A 36 5.73 4.42 -11.46
CA HIS A 36 4.98 3.28 -12.02
C HIS A 36 5.01 2.05 -11.11
N ARG A 37 6.14 1.75 -10.47
CA ARG A 37 6.25 0.64 -9.51
C ARG A 37 5.42 0.88 -8.25
N LEU A 38 5.36 2.12 -7.77
CA LEU A 38 4.51 2.49 -6.63
C LEU A 38 3.02 2.33 -6.95
N ILE A 39 2.60 2.81 -8.12
CA ILE A 39 1.22 2.63 -8.60
C ILE A 39 0.89 1.14 -8.70
N ALA A 40 1.78 0.34 -9.27
CA ALA A 40 1.57 -1.10 -9.41
C ALA A 40 1.40 -1.85 -8.07
N VAL A 41 1.90 -1.32 -6.94
CA VAL A 41 1.66 -1.90 -5.62
C VAL A 41 0.36 -1.38 -5.02
N LEU A 42 0.12 -0.07 -5.11
CA LEU A 42 -1.03 0.59 -4.49
C LEU A 42 -2.36 0.30 -5.20
N ASP A 43 -2.31 0.00 -6.49
CA ASP A 43 -3.46 -0.26 -7.35
C ASP A 43 -3.79 -1.75 -7.49
N ARG A 44 -3.13 -2.63 -6.72
CA ARG A 44 -3.50 -4.05 -6.70
C ARG A 44 -4.91 -4.21 -6.12
N ASP A 45 -5.71 -5.05 -6.77
CA ASP A 45 -7.10 -5.32 -6.37
C ASP A 45 -7.23 -5.69 -4.89
N ASP A 46 -6.30 -6.50 -4.36
CA ASP A 46 -6.33 -6.93 -2.96
C ASP A 46 -6.09 -5.75 -1.99
N VAL A 47 -5.17 -4.85 -2.33
CA VAL A 47 -4.89 -3.63 -1.56
C VAL A 47 -6.07 -2.66 -1.58
N VAL A 48 -6.61 -2.39 -2.77
CA VAL A 48 -7.76 -1.48 -2.95
C VAL A 48 -8.98 -2.00 -2.18
N GLN A 49 -9.29 -3.28 -2.33
CA GLN A 49 -10.44 -3.89 -1.65
C GLN A 49 -10.24 -4.00 -0.13
N ALA A 50 -9.04 -4.34 0.34
CA ALA A 50 -8.73 -4.37 1.77
C ALA A 50 -8.92 -3.00 2.40
N LEU A 51 -8.43 -1.95 1.74
CA LEU A 51 -8.58 -0.57 2.21
C LEU A 51 -10.05 -0.13 2.26
N ASP A 52 -10.85 -0.47 1.24
CA ASP A 52 -12.29 -0.16 1.22
C ASP A 52 -13.03 -0.88 2.36
N ARG A 53 -12.77 -2.18 2.56
CA ARG A 53 -13.35 -2.96 3.67
C ARG A 53 -12.99 -2.36 5.03
N MET A 54 -11.74 -1.95 5.23
CA MET A 54 -11.29 -1.30 6.46
C MET A 54 -12.01 0.04 6.70
N LYS A 55 -12.17 0.87 5.65
CA LYS A 55 -12.90 2.15 5.75
C LYS A 55 -14.36 1.92 6.12
N ARG A 56 -15.06 0.99 5.46
CA ARG A 56 -16.46 0.65 5.76
C ARG A 56 -16.65 0.19 7.21
N ARG A 57 -15.78 -0.71 7.70
CA ARG A 57 -15.81 -1.16 9.12
C ARG A 57 -15.62 0.01 10.09
N ARG A 58 -14.74 0.96 9.78
CA ARG A 58 -14.54 2.16 10.60
C ARG A 58 -15.78 3.05 10.61
N THR A 59 -16.40 3.28 9.45
CA THR A 59 -17.63 4.08 9.34
C THR A 59 -18.79 3.45 10.13
N MET A 60 -18.95 2.13 10.06
CA MET A 60 -19.99 1.42 10.83
C MET A 60 -19.82 1.58 12.35
N ARG A 61 -18.58 1.57 12.86
CA ARG A 61 -18.28 1.77 14.29
C ARG A 61 -18.47 3.20 14.80
N LEU A 62 -18.67 4.18 13.91
CA LEU A 62 -18.89 5.58 14.28
C LEU A 62 -20.38 5.97 14.30
N VAL A 63 -21.26 5.12 13.76
CA VAL A 63 -22.71 5.33 13.72
C VAL A 63 -23.46 4.53 14.79
N GLU A 64 -22.74 3.77 15.62
CA GLU A 64 -23.19 3.12 16.85
C GLU A 64 -22.78 3.96 18.07
#